data_AF-A0A0M1IW51-F1
#
_entry.id   AF-A0A0M1IW51-F1
#
_cell.length_a   1.000
_cell.length_b   1.000
_cell.length_c   1.000
_cell.angle_alpha   90.00
_cell.angle_beta   90.00
_cell.angle_gamma   90.00
#
_symmetry.space_group_name_H-M   'P 1'
#
loop_
_entity.id
_entity.type
_entity.pdbx_description
1 polymer ?
#
loop_
_entity_poly.entity_id
_entity_poly.type
_entity_poly.pdbx_seq_one_letter_code
_entity_poly.pdbx_strand_id
1 'polypeptide(L)'
;MIDNKLFISSDTKVDYFLYYDTLNEKIEKINYNKLIKNSLDISKILYDENYIFLISLTGDIVKLDRKELLITDVKILYNRRIIGADIKDNKLYLLNKDDENIKIARVTILDVSDLKQIKELSIGPVRNTMPQDIFIYK
;
A
#
# COMPACT_ATOMS: atom_id res chain seq x y z
N MET A 1 -6.00 -7.37 10.12
CA MET A 1 -7.39 -7.91 10.11
C MET A 1 -8.32 -6.77 9.80
N ILE A 2 -9.20 -6.92 8.82
CA ILE A 2 -10.17 -5.90 8.37
C ILE A 2 -11.49 -6.63 8.17
N ASP A 3 -12.56 -6.20 8.85
CA ASP A 3 -13.90 -6.80 8.73
C ASP A 3 -13.92 -8.33 8.82
N ASN A 4 -13.29 -8.87 9.86
CA ASN A 4 -13.16 -10.32 10.10
C ASN A 4 -12.37 -11.08 9.01
N LYS A 5 -11.66 -10.37 8.15
CA LYS A 5 -10.76 -10.92 7.13
C LYS A 5 -9.32 -10.70 7.53
N LEU A 6 -8.58 -11.79 7.65
CA LEU A 6 -7.14 -11.75 7.82
C LEU A 6 -6.49 -11.84 6.45
N PHE A 7 -6.07 -10.71 5.91
CA PHE A 7 -5.32 -10.66 4.65
C PHE A 7 -3.95 -11.31 4.81
N ILE A 8 -3.64 -12.22 3.90
CA ILE A 8 -2.40 -12.97 3.82
C ILE A 8 -1.70 -12.46 2.56
N SER A 9 -0.49 -11.93 2.69
CA SER A 9 0.25 -11.48 1.50
C SER A 9 0.49 -12.68 0.58
N SER A 10 0.33 -12.46 -0.73
CA SER A 10 0.55 -13.51 -1.71
C SER A 10 1.99 -13.48 -2.20
N ASP A 11 2.57 -14.67 -2.40
CA ASP A 11 3.89 -14.84 -2.99
C ASP A 11 3.92 -14.36 -4.45
N THR A 12 5.11 -13.99 -4.89
CA THR A 12 5.53 -13.51 -6.21
C THR A 12 5.10 -14.32 -7.42
N LYS A 13 4.56 -15.54 -7.23
CA LYS A 13 4.26 -16.52 -8.29
C LYS A 13 2.79 -16.77 -8.53
N VAL A 14 1.89 -16.09 -7.83
CA VAL A 14 0.44 -16.27 -7.97
C VAL A 14 -0.24 -15.01 -8.50
N ASP A 15 -1.41 -15.18 -9.11
CA ASP A 15 -2.26 -14.14 -9.69
C ASP A 15 -3.48 -13.84 -8.80
N TYR A 16 -3.34 -14.06 -7.49
CA TYR A 16 -4.40 -13.83 -6.51
C TYR A 16 -3.84 -13.42 -5.15
N PHE A 17 -4.60 -12.58 -4.43
CA PHE A 17 -4.41 -12.36 -3.00
C PHE A 17 -5.21 -13.38 -2.19
N LEU A 18 -4.73 -13.70 -0.98
CA LEU A 18 -5.43 -14.57 -0.06
C LEU A 18 -5.94 -13.79 1.14
N TYR A 19 -7.09 -14.20 1.65
CA TYR A 19 -7.49 -13.83 3.00
C TYR A 19 -8.18 -15.00 3.68
N TYR A 20 -8.02 -15.07 5.00
CA TYR A 20 -8.79 -15.99 5.83
C TYR A 20 -10.03 -15.27 6.35
N ASP A 21 -11.20 -15.77 5.98
CA ASP A 21 -12.49 -15.33 6.50
C ASP A 21 -12.72 -15.99 7.86
N THR A 22 -12.58 -15.21 8.93
CA THR A 22 -12.71 -15.72 10.30
C THR A 22 -14.15 -16.03 10.70
N LEU A 23 -15.16 -15.52 9.97
CA LEU A 23 -16.56 -15.84 10.25
C LEU A 23 -16.96 -17.19 9.64
N ASN A 24 -16.49 -17.45 8.43
CA ASN A 24 -16.80 -18.69 7.70
C ASN A 24 -15.68 -19.74 7.81
N GLU A 25 -14.63 -19.42 8.56
CA GLU A 25 -13.46 -20.26 8.83
C GLU A 25 -12.78 -20.85 7.58
N LYS A 26 -12.73 -20.08 6.48
CA LYS A 26 -12.22 -20.53 5.18
C LYS A 26 -11.21 -19.57 4.57
N ILE A 27 -10.35 -20.11 3.73
CA ILE A 27 -9.42 -19.33 2.91
C ILE A 27 -10.11 -18.97 1.60
N GLU A 28 -10.11 -17.68 1.29
CA GLU A 28 -10.70 -17.10 0.09
C GLU A 28 -9.64 -16.41 -0.78
N LYS A 29 -9.97 -16.23 -2.05
CA LYS A 29 -9.07 -15.67 -3.06
C LYS A 29 -9.64 -14.41 -3.70
N ILE A 30 -8.79 -13.41 -3.89
CA ILE A 30 -9.08 -12.23 -4.71
C ILE A 30 -8.17 -12.31 -5.94
N ASN A 31 -8.73 -12.74 -7.07
CA ASN A 31 -7.96 -12.86 -8.30
C ASN A 31 -7.63 -11.47 -8.86
N TYR A 32 -6.38 -11.27 -9.24
CA TYR A 32 -5.96 -10.08 -9.97
C TYR A 32 -5.48 -10.52 -11.35
N ASN A 33 -6.23 -10.15 -12.37
CA ASN A 33 -5.89 -10.43 -13.77
C ASN A 33 -4.56 -9.73 -14.17
N LYS A 34 -4.24 -9.74 -15.47
CA LYS A 34 -3.13 -9.00 -16.14
C LYS A 34 -2.98 -7.50 -15.78
N LEU A 35 -3.84 -6.94 -14.93
CA LEU A 35 -3.74 -5.60 -14.34
C LEU A 35 -2.42 -5.41 -13.57
N ILE A 36 -1.90 -6.50 -12.99
CA ILE A 36 -0.65 -6.50 -12.24
C ILE A 36 0.34 -7.36 -13.03
N LYS A 37 1.37 -6.72 -13.60
CA LYS A 37 2.34 -7.40 -14.46
C LYS A 37 3.47 -8.10 -13.70
N ASN A 38 3.75 -7.64 -12.49
CA ASN A 38 4.89 -8.08 -11.70
C ASN A 38 4.42 -8.70 -10.39
N SER A 39 5.26 -9.57 -9.85
CA SER A 39 5.13 -10.08 -8.48
C SER A 39 5.01 -8.94 -7.48
N LEU A 40 4.01 -9.00 -6.59
CA LEU A 40 3.81 -8.00 -5.55
C LEU A 40 4.21 -8.54 -4.19
N ASP A 41 5.24 -7.96 -3.61
CA ASP A 41 5.59 -8.20 -2.21
C ASP A 41 4.90 -7.15 -1.32
N ILE A 42 3.68 -7.48 -0.86
CA ILE A 42 2.85 -6.56 -0.06
C ILE A 42 3.51 -6.32 1.31
N SER A 43 3.92 -5.07 1.52
CA SER A 43 4.61 -4.63 2.73
C SER A 43 3.68 -3.94 3.73
N LYS A 44 2.61 -3.31 3.24
CA LYS A 44 1.63 -2.58 4.04
C LYS A 44 0.22 -2.83 3.51
N ILE A 45 -0.71 -2.96 4.44
CA ILE A 45 -2.14 -3.01 4.16
C ILE A 45 -2.78 -1.90 4.97
N LEU A 46 -3.38 -0.94 4.29
CA LEU A 46 -4.14 0.16 4.89
C LEU A 46 -5.57 0.11 4.41
N TYR A 47 -6.48 0.74 5.12
CA TYR A 47 -7.88 0.79 4.74
C TYR A 47 -8.57 2.02 5.33
N ASP A 48 -9.61 2.46 4.65
CA ASP A 48 -10.57 3.43 5.16
C ASP A 48 -11.98 2.84 5.12
N GLU A 49 -13.01 3.68 5.20
CA GLU A 49 -14.41 3.25 5.18
C GLU A 49 -14.82 2.56 3.87
N ASN A 50 -14.19 2.91 2.75
CA ASN A 50 -14.63 2.49 1.41
C ASN A 50 -13.66 1.52 0.74
N TYR A 51 -12.37 1.60 1.07
CA TYR A 51 -11.31 0.99 0.29
C TYR A 51 -10.25 0.30 1.15
N ILE A 52 -9.61 -0.71 0.55
CA ILE A 52 -8.41 -1.36 1.09
C ILE A 52 -7.27 -1.13 0.12
N PHE A 53 -6.10 -0.76 0.63
CA PHE A 53 -4.90 -0.48 -0.13
C PHE A 53 -3.84 -1.53 0.21
N LEU A 54 -3.50 -2.37 -0.77
CA LEU A 54 -2.38 -3.29 -0.69
C LEU A 54 -1.17 -2.61 -1.32
N ILE A 55 -0.14 -2.35 -0.51
CA ILE A 55 1.02 -1.53 -0.92
C ILE A 55 2.25 -2.42 -0.91
N SER A 56 2.87 -2.59 -2.07
CA SER A 56 4.09 -3.36 -2.22
C SER A 56 5.31 -2.57 -1.73
N LEU A 57 6.37 -3.30 -1.37
CA LEU A 57 7.66 -2.68 -1.06
C LEU A 57 8.22 -1.89 -2.25
N THR A 58 7.92 -2.32 -3.48
CA THR A 58 8.43 -1.78 -4.75
C THR A 58 7.61 -0.61 -5.32
N GLY A 59 6.57 -0.17 -4.60
CA GLY A 59 5.79 1.01 -4.97
C GLY A 59 4.55 0.74 -5.82
N ASP A 60 4.14 -0.51 -5.95
CA ASP A 60 2.86 -0.90 -6.51
C ASP A 60 1.77 -0.77 -5.44
N ILE A 61 0.64 -0.20 -5.82
CA ILE A 61 -0.49 0.07 -4.94
C ILE A 61 -1.73 -0.49 -5.61
N VAL A 62 -2.37 -1.46 -4.96
CA VAL A 62 -3.62 -2.06 -5.41
C VAL A 62 -4.73 -1.54 -4.51
N LYS A 63 -5.73 -0.93 -5.13
CA LYS A 63 -6.92 -0.44 -4.44
C LYS A 63 -8.06 -1.42 -4.64
N LEU A 64 -8.63 -1.89 -3.54
CA LEU A 64 -9.80 -2.75 -3.49
C LEU A 64 -11.00 -1.96 -2.98
N ASP A 65 -12.19 -2.24 -3.50
CA ASP A 65 -13.43 -1.96 -2.79
C ASP A 65 -13.48 -2.79 -1.49
N ARG A 66 -13.75 -2.15 -0.34
CA ARG A 66 -13.70 -2.84 0.97
C ARG A 66 -14.83 -3.85 1.15
N LYS A 67 -15.99 -3.60 0.53
CA LYS A 67 -17.19 -4.42 0.69
C LYS A 67 -17.16 -5.62 -0.26
N GLU A 68 -16.90 -5.36 -1.53
CA GLU A 68 -16.93 -6.35 -2.60
C GLU A 68 -15.58 -7.04 -2.80
N LEU A 69 -14.50 -6.49 -2.23
CA LEU A 69 -13.11 -6.97 -2.38
C LEU A 69 -12.64 -7.05 -3.84
N LEU A 70 -13.19 -6.18 -4.69
CA LEU A 70 -12.83 -6.09 -6.10
C LEU A 70 -11.75 -5.03 -6.32
N ILE A 71 -10.79 -5.32 -7.21
CA ILE A 71 -9.79 -4.32 -7.61
C ILE A 71 -10.48 -3.21 -8.39
N THR A 72 -10.37 -1.99 -7.88
CA THR A 72 -10.94 -0.79 -8.48
C THR A 72 -9.88 0.06 -9.18
N ASP A 73 -8.62 0.01 -8.73
CA ASP A 73 -7.52 0.75 -9.35
C ASP A 73 -6.14 0.14 -9.00
N VAL A 74 -5.14 0.41 -9.84
CA VAL A 74 -3.74 0.00 -9.64
C VAL A 74 -2.81 1.15 -10.03
N LYS A 75 -1.92 1.55 -9.10
CA LYS A 75 -0.90 2.58 -9.33
C LYS A 75 0.50 2.00 -9.13
N ILE A 76 1.43 2.35 -10.02
CA ILE A 76 2.84 1.96 -9.91
C ILE A 76 3.68 3.22 -9.72
N LEU A 77 4.48 3.25 -8.65
CA LEU A 77 5.47 4.28 -8.38
C LEU A 77 6.87 3.72 -8.66
N TYR A 78 7.38 3.97 -9.87
CA TYR A 78 8.68 3.44 -10.31
C TYR A 78 9.85 3.93 -9.47
N ASN A 79 10.83 3.04 -9.27
CA ASN A 79 12.10 3.29 -8.56
C ASN A 79 11.89 3.82 -7.13
N ARG A 80 10.91 3.28 -6.41
CA ARG A 80 10.63 3.67 -5.02
C ARG A 80 10.57 2.44 -4.12
N ARG A 81 11.27 2.54 -2.99
CA ARG A 81 11.08 1.61 -1.89
C ARG A 81 10.14 2.22 -0.85
N ILE A 82 8.93 1.69 -0.73
CA ILE A 82 7.97 2.13 0.28
C ILE A 82 8.44 1.64 1.65
N ILE A 83 8.66 2.55 2.59
CA ILE A 83 9.11 2.22 3.96
C ILE A 83 8.07 2.57 5.03
N GLY A 84 7.10 3.42 4.68
CA GLY A 84 5.99 3.79 5.54
C GLY A 84 4.79 4.20 4.70
N ALA A 85 3.59 4.01 5.24
CA ALA A 85 2.36 4.42 4.61
C ALA A 85 1.34 4.77 5.68
N ASP A 86 0.51 5.78 5.41
CA ASP A 86 -0.61 6.18 6.28
C ASP A 86 -1.76 6.79 5.46
N ILE A 87 -2.97 6.75 6.00
CA ILE A 87 -4.16 7.38 5.41
C ILE A 87 -4.69 8.45 6.35
N LYS A 88 -4.80 9.68 5.85
CA LYS A 88 -5.36 10.81 6.60
C LYS A 88 -6.05 11.78 5.65
N ASP A 89 -7.20 12.33 6.06
CA ASP A 89 -7.93 13.38 5.31
C ASP A 89 -8.15 13.02 3.82
N ASN A 90 -8.60 11.78 3.55
CA ASN A 90 -8.83 11.22 2.21
C ASN A 90 -7.57 11.19 1.31
N LYS A 91 -6.39 11.13 1.91
CA LYS A 91 -5.11 11.06 1.21
C LYS A 91 -4.30 9.87 1.70
N LEU A 92 -3.67 9.19 0.74
CA LEU A 92 -2.72 8.13 0.99
C LEU A 92 -1.31 8.73 0.94
N TYR A 93 -0.65 8.73 2.10
CA TYR A 93 0.72 9.20 2.27
C TYR A 93 1.67 8.02 2.21
N LEU A 94 2.67 8.10 1.34
CA LEU A 94 3.67 7.05 1.15
C LEU A 94 5.05 7.63 1.39
N LEU A 95 5.72 7.13 2.42
CA LEU A 95 7.11 7.44 2.72
C LEU A 95 8.01 6.48 1.95
N ASN A 96 8.85 7.05 1.11
CA ASN A 96 9.68 6.32 0.16
C ASN A 96 11.14 6.68 0.37
N LYS A 97 12.01 5.69 0.16
CA LYS A 97 13.45 5.90 0.07
C LYS A 97 13.88 5.77 -1.40
N ASP A 98 14.72 6.71 -1.85
CA ASP A 98 15.35 6.62 -3.17
C ASP A 98 16.45 5.55 -3.10
N ASP A 99 16.46 4.60 -4.03
CA ASP A 99 17.45 3.52 -4.03
C ASP A 99 18.88 4.05 -4.26
N GLU A 100 19.03 5.15 -5.00
CA GLU A 100 20.32 5.79 -5.28
C GLU A 100 20.80 6.73 -4.15
N ASN A 101 19.88 7.33 -3.41
CA ASN A 101 20.18 8.35 -2.41
C ASN A 101 19.60 7.97 -1.04
N ILE A 102 20.36 7.15 -0.30
CA ILE A 102 20.04 6.61 1.03
C ILE A 102 19.59 7.68 2.05
N LYS A 103 19.93 8.96 1.81
CA LYS A 103 19.65 10.06 2.72
C LYS A 103 18.28 10.69 2.49
N ILE A 104 17.77 10.77 1.26
CA ILE A 104 16.57 11.55 0.96
C ILE A 104 15.33 10.66 1.06
N ALA A 105 14.41 11.02 1.95
CA ALA A 105 13.08 10.40 1.98
C ALA A 105 12.10 11.27 1.19
N ARG A 106 11.31 10.65 0.32
CA ARG A 106 10.22 11.31 -0.41
C ARG A 106 8.89 10.93 0.22
N VAL A 107 8.00 11.90 0.37
CA VAL A 107 6.60 11.65 0.70
C VAL A 107 5.76 11.86 -0.55
N THR A 108 5.17 10.79 -1.04
CA THR A 108 4.16 10.84 -2.13
C THR A 108 2.79 10.92 -1.50
N ILE A 109 1.98 11.86 -1.98
CA ILE A 109 0.61 12.04 -1.52
C ILE A 109 -0.30 11.74 -2.70
N LEU A 110 -1.12 10.71 -2.54
CA LEU A 110 -2.12 10.29 -3.52
C LEU A 110 -3.53 10.59 -2.99
N ASP A 111 -4.45 10.91 -3.89
CA ASP A 111 -5.87 10.90 -3.55
C ASP A 111 -6.35 9.46 -3.38
N VAL A 112 -7.08 9.19 -2.31
CA VAL A 112 -7.62 7.85 -2.01
C VAL A 112 -8.67 7.42 -3.06
N SER A 113 -9.41 8.37 -3.65
CA SER A 113 -10.51 8.07 -4.56
C SER A 113 -10.05 7.56 -5.93
N ASP A 114 -8.94 8.03 -6.46
CA ASP A 114 -8.48 7.70 -7.82
C ASP A 114 -6.96 7.46 -7.95
N LEU A 115 -6.26 7.34 -6.82
CA LEU A 115 -4.80 7.16 -6.74
C LEU A 115 -4.00 8.21 -7.54
N LYS A 116 -4.59 9.34 -7.92
CA LYS A 116 -3.85 10.42 -8.59
C LYS A 116 -2.90 11.06 -7.62
N GLN A 117 -1.69 11.32 -8.10
CA GLN A 117 -0.68 12.01 -7.32
C GLN A 117 -1.06 13.48 -7.18
N ILE A 118 -1.28 13.91 -5.93
CA ILE A 118 -1.57 15.29 -5.58
C ILE A 118 -0.26 16.07 -5.47
N LYS A 119 0.71 15.50 -4.74
CA LYS A 119 1.97 16.17 -4.42
C LYS A 119 3.07 15.17 -4.12
N GLU A 120 4.29 15.62 -4.31
CA GLU A 120 5.48 14.97 -3.78
C GLU A 120 6.29 15.98 -2.97
N LEU A 121 6.80 15.52 -1.82
CA LEU A 121 7.66 16.30 -0.95
C LEU A 121 8.98 15.56 -0.79
N SER A 122 10.09 16.28 -0.93
CA SER A 122 11.41 15.79 -0.57
C SER A 122 11.70 16.22 0.86
N ILE A 123 11.95 15.27 1.75
CA ILE A 123 12.42 15.52 3.09
C ILE A 123 13.94 15.33 3.06
N GLY A 124 14.67 16.26 3.67
CA GLY A 124 16.12 16.18 3.79
C GLY A 124 16.60 14.89 4.48
N PRO A 125 17.91 14.74 4.71
CA PRO A 125 18.51 13.53 5.25
C PRO A 125 17.75 12.96 6.45
N VAL A 126 17.08 11.82 6.30
CA VAL A 126 16.58 11.07 7.46
C VAL A 126 17.82 10.49 8.13
N ARG A 127 18.38 11.21 9.12
CA ARG A 127 19.35 10.63 10.07
C ARG A 127 18.69 9.37 10.63
N ASN A 128 19.46 8.34 10.96
CA ASN A 128 19.03 7.02 11.49
C ASN A 128 18.17 7.09 12.77
N THR A 129 17.04 7.79 12.73
CA THR A 129 15.96 7.71 13.69
C THR A 129 15.02 6.65 13.16
N MET A 130 14.78 5.65 14.00
CA MET A 130 13.89 4.52 13.74
C MET A 130 12.57 5.01 13.08
N PRO A 131 11.97 4.31 12.09
CA PRO A 131 10.85 4.83 11.29
C PRO A 131 9.54 5.11 12.05
N GLN A 132 9.52 5.07 13.37
CA GLN A 132 8.32 5.25 14.20
C GLN A 132 7.97 6.74 14.45
N ASP A 133 8.91 7.66 14.25
CA ASP A 133 8.74 9.06 14.70
C ASP A 133 8.27 10.07 13.63
N ILE A 134 7.99 9.62 12.40
CA ILE A 134 7.63 10.57 11.30
C ILE A 134 6.16 11.00 11.34
N PHE A 135 5.29 10.28 12.07
CA PHE A 135 3.87 10.63 12.22
C PHE A 135 3.54 11.16 13.63
N ILE A 136 4.24 12.21 14.06
CA ILE A 136 3.75 13.08 15.15
C ILE A 136 3.53 14.47 14.56
N TYR A 137 2.37 14.68 13.95
CA TYR A 137 1.91 16.02 13.58
C TYR A 137 1.01 16.54 14.72
N LYS A 138 1.44 17.63 15.38
CA LYS A 138 0.60 18.40 16.30
C LYS A 138 -0.47 19.18 15.52
#